data_AF-A0A417IXP4-F1
#
_entry.id   AF-A0A417IXP4-F1
#
_cell.length_a   1.000
_cell.length_b   1.000
_cell.length_c   1.000
_cell.angle_alpha   90.00
_cell.angle_beta   90.00
_cell.angle_gamma   90.00
#
_symmetry.space_group_name_H-M   'P 1'
#
loop_
_entity.id
_entity.type
_entity.pdbx_description
1 polymer ?
#
loop_
_entity_poly.entity_id
_entity_poly.type
_entity_poly.pdbx_seq_one_letter_code
_entity_poly.pdbx_strand_id
1 'polypeptide(L)' 'MPTAQTKATEKWQKKAGYMTKGFKLKRELADEFKEACEKAGVSQAAQISKMMREFIDEQK' A
#
# COMPACT_ATOMS: atom_id res chain seq x y z
N MET A 1 7.44 -12.13 -23.51
CA MET A 1 8.35 -12.66 -22.47
C MET A 1 8.62 -11.53 -21.47
N PRO A 2 8.57 -11.76 -20.15
CA PRO A 2 8.84 -10.72 -19.16
C PRO A 2 10.30 -10.26 -19.27
N THR A 3 10.53 -8.96 -19.24
CA THR A 3 11.86 -8.35 -19.45
C THR A 3 12.76 -8.59 -18.24
N ALA A 4 14.08 -8.43 -18.42
CA ALA A 4 15.05 -8.58 -17.34
C ALA A 4 14.75 -7.64 -16.14
N GLN A 5 14.14 -6.47 -16.40
CA GLN A 5 13.64 -5.57 -15.36
C GLN A 5 12.51 -6.20 -14.53
N THR A 6 11.55 -6.90 -15.14
CA THR A 6 10.42 -7.50 -14.41
C THR A 6 10.90 -8.54 -13.40
N LYS A 7 11.85 -9.40 -13.80
CA LYS A 7 12.45 -10.43 -12.92
C LYS A 7 13.26 -9.82 -11.77
N ALA A 8 13.93 -8.68 -12.00
CA ALA A 8 14.69 -7.99 -10.97
C ALA A 8 13.77 -7.31 -9.94
N THR A 9 12.69 -6.67 -10.39
CA THR A 9 11.68 -6.07 -9.52
C THR A 9 10.98 -7.11 -8.66
N GLU A 10 10.59 -8.26 -9.23
CA GLU A 10 9.97 -9.37 -8.48
C GLU A 10 10.90 -9.92 -7.37
N LYS A 11 12.20 -10.02 -7.66
CA LYS A 11 13.21 -10.52 -6.70
C LYS A 11 13.41 -9.55 -5.53
N TRP A 12 13.34 -8.24 -5.78
CA TRP A 12 13.40 -7.20 -4.75
C TRP A 12 12.12 -7.13 -3.91
N GLN A 13 10.96 -7.21 -4.55
CA GLN A 13 9.67 -7.17 -3.85
C GLN A 13 9.53 -8.34 -2.87
N LYS A 14 9.99 -9.55 -3.26
CA LYS A 14 10.05 -10.71 -2.34
C LYS A 14 11.04 -10.52 -1.20
N LYS A 15 12.21 -9.91 -1.46
CA LYS A 15 13.24 -9.70 -0.42
C LYS A 15 12.82 -8.67 0.63
N ALA A 16 12.01 -7.69 0.25
CA ALA A 16 11.47 -6.66 1.15
C ALA A 16 10.14 -7.06 1.82
N GLY A 17 9.65 -8.29 1.62
CA GLY A 17 8.47 -8.82 2.31
C GLY A 17 7.14 -8.18 1.90
N TYR A 18 7.07 -7.57 0.71
CA TYR A 18 5.81 -7.00 0.21
C TYR A 18 4.79 -8.12 -0.06
N MET A 19 3.70 -8.12 0.69
CA MET A 19 2.57 -9.03 0.50
C MET A 19 1.31 -8.23 0.19
N THR A 20 0.58 -8.64 -0.85
CA THR A 20 -0.75 -8.08 -1.13
C THR A 20 -1.76 -8.70 -0.18
N LYS A 21 -2.24 -7.91 0.80
CA LYS A 21 -3.38 -8.29 1.63
C LYS A 21 -4.61 -7.51 1.14
N GLY A 22 -5.51 -8.22 0.45
CA GLY A 22 -6.73 -7.63 -0.10
C GLY A 22 -7.84 -7.59 0.93
N PHE A 23 -8.45 -6.43 1.13
CA PHE A 23 -9.66 -6.25 1.93
C PHE A 23 -10.80 -5.78 1.04
N LYS A 24 -12.04 -6.18 1.36
CA LYS A 24 -13.22 -5.62 0.71
C LYS A 24 -13.55 -4.29 1.39
N LEU A 25 -13.58 -3.21 0.61
CA LEU A 25 -13.92 -1.85 1.05
C LEU A 25 -15.11 -1.35 0.26
N LYS A 26 -15.89 -0.42 0.84
CA LYS A 26 -16.91 0.31 0.08
C LYS A 26 -16.23 1.15 -0.99
N ARG A 27 -16.82 1.21 -2.19
CA ARG A 27 -16.28 1.98 -3.32
C ARG A 27 -16.11 3.46 -2.97
N GLU A 28 -17.12 4.05 -2.34
CA GLU A 28 -17.14 5.45 -1.93
C GLU A 28 -15.95 5.77 -1.01
N LEU A 29 -15.77 4.95 0.04
CA LEU A 29 -14.66 5.10 0.97
C LEU A 29 -13.28 5.02 0.29
N ALA A 30 -13.12 4.12 -0.68
CA ALA A 30 -11.86 3.98 -1.40
C ALA A 30 -11.57 5.18 -2.33
N ASP A 31 -12.62 5.77 -2.90
CA ASP A 31 -12.53 6.95 -3.76
C ASP A 31 -12.20 8.20 -2.93
N GLU A 32 -12.93 8.42 -1.83
CA GLU A 32 -12.65 9.52 -0.89
C GLU A 32 -11.23 9.42 -0.31
N PHE A 33 -10.79 8.21 0.04
CA PHE A 33 -9.43 7.98 0.52
C PHE A 33 -8.38 8.29 -0.56
N LYS A 34 -8.66 7.96 -1.82
CA LYS A 34 -7.79 8.30 -2.94
C LYS A 34 -7.69 9.81 -3.10
N GLU A 35 -8.81 10.53 -3.14
CA GLU A 35 -8.83 11.99 -3.26
C GLU A 35 -8.10 12.67 -2.09
N ALA A 36 -8.28 12.17 -0.87
CA ALA A 36 -7.57 12.66 0.30
C ALA A 36 -6.05 12.46 0.20
N CYS A 37 -5.61 11.28 -0.28
CA CYS A 37 -4.20 11.00 -0.51
C CYS A 37 -3.60 11.91 -1.60
N GLU A 38 -4.33 12.13 -2.70
CA GLU A 38 -3.90 13.03 -3.78
C GLU A 38 -3.78 14.48 -3.28
N LYS A 39 -4.77 14.96 -2.51
CA LYS A 39 -4.74 16.30 -1.91
C LYS A 39 -3.59 16.47 -0.91
N ALA A 40 -3.26 15.42 -0.16
CA ALA A 40 -2.14 15.41 0.78
C ALA A 40 -0.77 15.17 0.11
N GLY A 41 -0.73 14.86 -1.18
CA GLY A 41 0.50 14.56 -1.91
C GLY A 41 1.19 13.26 -1.48
N VAL A 42 0.43 12.30 -0.94
CA VAL A 42 0.94 11.01 -0.45
C VAL A 42 0.39 9.85 -1.28
N SER A 43 1.12 8.73 -1.33
CA SER A 43 0.58 7.51 -1.94
C SER A 43 -0.37 6.79 -0.98
N GLN A 44 -1.43 6.19 -1.52
CA GLN A 44 -2.39 5.38 -0.73
C GLN A 44 -1.69 4.31 0.10
N ALA A 45 -0.69 3.63 -0.47
CA ALA A 45 0.07 2.61 0.23
C ALA A 45 0.88 3.17 1.41
N ALA A 46 1.49 4.35 1.26
CA ALA A 46 2.23 5.00 2.33
C ALA A 46 1.29 5.44 3.46
N GLN A 47 0.15 6.02 3.12
CA GLN A 47 -0.85 6.46 4.10
C GLN A 47 -1.45 5.26 4.86
N ILE A 48 -1.80 4.18 4.18
CA ILE A 48 -2.26 2.94 4.83
C ILE A 48 -1.18 2.38 5.75
N SER A 49 0.08 2.32 5.29
CA SER A 49 1.19 1.79 6.11
C SER A 49 1.40 2.61 7.38
N LYS A 50 1.24 3.94 7.29
CA LYS A 50 1.30 4.84 8.44
C LYS A 50 0.16 4.53 9.43
N MET A 51 -1.09 4.52 8.95
CA MET A 51 -2.26 4.24 9.78
C MET A 51 -2.19 2.86 10.45
N MET A 52 -1.71 1.84 9.73
CA MET A 52 -1.49 0.50 10.30
C MET A 52 -0.45 0.51 11.43
N ARG A 53 0.63 1.29 11.28
CA ARG A 53 1.66 1.39 12.32
C ARG A 53 1.17 2.14 13.55
N GLU A 54 0.47 3.25 13.35
CA GLU A 54 -0.15 4.03 14.43
C GLU A 54 -1.11 3.15 15.24
N PHE A 55 -1.97 2.37 14.56
CA PHE A 55 -2.88 1.45 15.23
C PHE A 55 -2.16 0.30 15.95
N ILE A 56 -1.10 -0.27 15.38
CA ILE A 56 -0.29 -1.31 16.06
C ILE A 56 0.35 -0.76 17.34
N ASP A 57 0.80 0.49 17.33
CA ASP A 57 1.45 1.13 18.48
C ASP A 57 0.43 1.45 19.59
N GLU A 58 -0.76 1.93 19.22
CA GLU A 58 -1.85 2.21 20.17
C GLU A 58 -2.34 0.94 20.90
N GLN A 59 -2.26 -0.22 20.25
CA GLN A 59 -2.76 -1.49 20.78
C GLN A 59 -1.66 -2.36 21.44
N LYS A 60 -0.45 -1.80 21.66
CA LYS A 60 0.66 -2.46 22.37
C LYS A 60 0.68 -2.09 23.85
#